data_AF-A0A210Q698-F1
#
_entry.id   AF-A0A210Q698-F1
#
_cell.length_a   1.000
_cell.length_b   1.000
_cell.length_c   1.000
_cell.angle_alpha   90.00
_cell.angle_beta   90.00
_cell.angle_gamma   90.00
#
_symmetry.space_group_name_H-M   'P 1'
#
loop_
_entity.id
_entity.type
_entity.pdbx_description
1 polymer ?
#
loop_
_entity_poly.entity_id
_entity_poly.type
_entity_poly.pdbx_seq_one_letter_code
_entity_poly.pdbx_strand_id
1 'polypeptide(L)'
;MSEEIPCCAESSTDGRHVKPNQGMWKNKVEYILSLAGYSTGSSDFWRFPYLIWRHGGGTFIIAYVISAVIIAIPVYYLEVAVSQFSGRGMFDVWDISPIMKGLGIGMFIINFEYLMLSPTFRLWIMQYIGYSFMSPLPWTRCDNPWNTPACVDFYNIPAETMNSTLNISRAGISTYNVTSVAQTSHVLAEEEFFLHKILQISGSVYELGTLRWDLCLCLLVFTCLCSACVIKSVESIGKAMYVLTFLPLLLLLIIWIRTLAAPGSVAGMKYFLSPDFTKFGDLEVIFSIEHQ
;
A
#
# COMPACT_ATOMS: atom_id res chain seq x y z
N MET A 1 -45.50 16.85 -10.94
CA MET A 1 -44.41 15.86 -10.94
C MET A 1 -43.55 16.19 -12.15
N SER A 2 -42.72 17.21 -11.98
CA SER A 2 -41.84 17.78 -12.99
C SER A 2 -40.49 17.11 -12.86
N GLU A 3 -40.09 16.38 -13.90
CA GLU A 3 -38.78 15.76 -14.02
C GLU A 3 -37.69 16.84 -14.00
N GLU A 4 -36.70 16.66 -13.14
CA GLU A 4 -35.48 17.45 -13.11
C GLU A 4 -34.65 17.15 -14.36
N ILE A 5 -34.48 18.16 -15.20
CA ILE A 5 -33.57 18.16 -16.35
C ILE A 5 -32.14 18.29 -15.80
N PRO A 6 -31.19 17.40 -16.15
CA PRO A 6 -29.79 17.60 -15.76
C PRO A 6 -29.22 18.82 -16.50
N CYS A 7 -28.77 19.82 -15.75
CA CYS A 7 -28.04 20.99 -16.27
C CYS A 7 -26.67 20.59 -16.84
N CYS A 8 -26.63 20.06 -18.07
CA CYS A 8 -25.42 19.99 -18.90
C CYS A 8 -25.71 19.87 -20.41
N ALA A 9 -26.97 19.93 -20.84
CA ALA A 9 -27.31 19.80 -22.24
C ALA A 9 -27.64 21.16 -22.86
N GLU A 10 -26.62 22.01 -23.08
CA GLU A 10 -26.75 23.08 -24.06
C GLU A 10 -25.45 23.34 -24.84
N SER A 11 -25.54 23.04 -26.14
CA SER A 11 -24.85 23.68 -27.25
C SER A 11 -23.32 23.53 -27.34
N SER A 12 -22.86 22.42 -27.91
CA SER A 12 -21.73 22.45 -28.86
C SER A 12 -22.20 21.89 -30.21
N THR A 13 -22.26 22.76 -31.21
CA THR A 13 -22.41 22.38 -32.61
C THR A 13 -21.07 21.82 -33.10
N ASP A 14 -20.80 20.56 -32.80
CA ASP A 14 -19.83 19.74 -33.54
C ASP A 14 -20.49 18.38 -33.84
N GLY A 15 -20.48 17.98 -35.11
CA GLY A 15 -21.20 16.83 -35.66
C GLY A 15 -20.63 15.47 -35.24
N ARG A 16 -20.18 15.32 -33.99
CA ARG A 16 -19.86 14.02 -33.40
C ARG A 16 -21.10 13.49 -32.70
N HIS A 17 -21.65 12.40 -33.22
CA HIS A 17 -22.59 11.54 -32.49
C HIS A 17 -21.94 11.10 -31.17
N VAL A 18 -22.14 11.86 -30.09
CA VAL A 18 -21.86 11.41 -28.73
C VAL A 18 -22.91 10.36 -28.41
N LYS A 19 -22.49 9.09 -28.34
CA LYS A 19 -23.39 8.01 -27.90
C LYS A 19 -23.84 8.35 -26.46
N PRO A 20 -25.14 8.34 -26.17
CA PRO A 20 -25.68 8.91 -24.92
C PRO A 20 -25.27 8.19 -23.62
N ASN A 21 -24.44 7.13 -23.69
CA ASN A 21 -24.01 6.34 -22.52
C ASN A 21 -22.50 6.02 -22.51
N GLN A 22 -21.68 6.60 -23.39
CA GLN A 22 -20.23 6.33 -23.37
C GLN A 22 -19.57 7.09 -22.21
N GLY A 23 -19.14 6.36 -21.18
CA GLY A 23 -18.37 6.90 -20.04
C GLY A 23 -19.11 6.95 -18.70
N MET A 24 -20.38 6.54 -18.64
CA MET A 24 -21.12 6.45 -17.38
C MET A 24 -20.93 5.07 -16.71
N TRP A 25 -20.91 5.05 -15.38
CA TRP A 25 -20.93 3.82 -14.59
C TRP A 25 -22.25 3.08 -14.80
N LYS A 26 -22.19 1.74 -14.93
CA LYS A 26 -23.40 0.93 -15.12
C LYS A 26 -24.25 0.87 -13.86
N ASN A 27 -23.60 0.75 -12.70
CA ASN A 27 -24.23 0.59 -11.41
C ASN A 27 -23.61 1.54 -10.37
N LYS A 28 -24.43 2.00 -9.41
CA LYS A 28 -23.94 2.80 -8.27
C LYS A 28 -22.88 2.04 -7.43
N VAL A 29 -22.99 0.72 -7.36
CA VAL A 29 -22.03 -0.13 -6.64
C VAL A 29 -20.66 -0.09 -7.30
N GLU A 30 -20.58 -0.18 -8.64
CA GLU A 30 -19.31 -0.09 -9.37
C GLU A 30 -18.63 1.25 -9.14
N TYR A 31 -19.41 2.33 -9.10
CA TYR A 31 -18.92 3.67 -8.78
C TYR A 31 -18.36 3.73 -7.35
N ILE A 32 -19.13 3.29 -6.35
CA ILE A 32 -18.72 3.32 -4.94
C ILE A 32 -17.50 2.42 -4.69
N LEU A 33 -17.45 1.23 -5.29
CA LEU A 33 -16.30 0.33 -5.16
C LEU A 33 -15.05 0.92 -5.81
N SER A 34 -15.19 1.63 -6.92
CA SER A 34 -14.08 2.31 -7.58
C SER A 34 -13.55 3.46 -6.72
N LEU A 35 -14.44 4.25 -6.11
CA LEU A 35 -14.07 5.27 -5.13
C LEU A 35 -13.38 4.67 -3.90
N ALA A 36 -13.95 3.61 -3.33
CA ALA A 36 -13.38 2.93 -2.17
C ALA A 36 -11.98 2.36 -2.48
N GLY A 37 -11.82 1.69 -3.61
CA GLY A 37 -10.54 1.15 -4.04
C GLY A 37 -9.50 2.21 -4.41
N TYR A 38 -9.92 3.39 -4.88
CA TYR A 38 -9.02 4.53 -5.06
C TYR A 38 -8.58 5.12 -3.70
N SER A 39 -9.50 5.21 -2.74
CA SER A 39 -9.22 5.74 -1.40
C SER A 39 -8.38 4.83 -0.52
N THR A 40 -8.42 3.51 -0.76
CA THR A 40 -7.64 2.53 0.01
C THR A 40 -6.28 2.31 -0.66
N GLY A 41 -5.25 2.91 -0.09
CA GLY A 41 -3.88 2.78 -0.56
C GLY A 41 -3.19 1.55 0.01
N SER A 42 -2.13 1.09 -0.65
CA SER A 42 -1.26 0.05 -0.08
C SER A 42 -0.65 0.50 1.25
N SER A 43 -0.32 1.80 1.38
CA SER A 43 0.25 2.40 2.59
C SER A 43 -0.58 2.19 3.84
N ASP A 44 -1.90 2.07 3.72
CA ASP A 44 -2.81 1.94 4.86
C ASP A 44 -2.56 0.64 5.63
N PHE A 45 -2.02 -0.39 4.96
CA PHE A 45 -1.76 -1.68 5.58
C PHE A 45 -0.55 -1.69 6.53
N TRP A 46 0.45 -0.82 6.32
CA TRP A 46 1.68 -0.83 7.13
C TRP A 46 1.96 0.51 7.82
N ARG A 47 1.72 1.63 7.14
CA ARG A 47 2.04 2.96 7.65
C ARG A 47 1.09 3.34 8.77
N PHE A 48 -0.21 3.12 8.60
CA PHE A 48 -1.19 3.46 9.61
C PHE A 48 -0.97 2.70 10.94
N PRO A 49 -0.80 1.36 10.96
CA PRO A 49 -0.41 0.66 12.18
C PRO A 49 0.91 1.13 12.78
N TYR A 50 1.90 1.43 11.95
CA TYR A 50 3.19 1.95 12.40
C TYR A 50 3.06 3.32 13.08
N LEU A 51 2.25 4.23 12.52
CA LEU A 51 2.00 5.55 13.10
C LEU A 51 1.26 5.46 14.43
N ILE A 52 0.23 4.61 14.51
CA ILE A 52 -0.48 4.34 15.78
C ILE A 52 0.52 3.87 16.84
N TRP A 53 1.37 2.90 16.50
CA TRP A 53 2.38 2.38 17.41
C TRP A 53 3.37 3.46 17.90
N ARG A 54 3.85 4.32 17.00
CA ARG A 54 4.83 5.37 17.32
C ARG A 54 4.23 6.53 18.12
N HIS A 55 2.98 6.90 17.84
CA HIS A 55 2.33 8.13 18.31
C HIS A 55 1.29 7.91 19.42
N GLY A 56 1.51 6.95 20.32
CA GLY A 56 0.71 6.83 21.55
C GLY A 56 -0.56 5.99 21.40
N GLY A 57 -0.58 5.06 20.45
CA GLY A 57 -1.58 4.00 20.34
C GLY A 57 -2.98 4.57 20.13
N GLY A 58 -3.87 4.27 21.09
CA GLY A 58 -5.26 4.71 21.06
C GLY A 58 -5.45 6.22 20.94
N THR A 59 -4.51 7.03 21.43
CA THR A 59 -4.57 8.49 21.32
C THR A 59 -4.52 8.95 19.87
N PHE A 60 -3.63 8.35 19.06
CA PHE A 60 -3.52 8.65 17.63
C PHE A 60 -4.83 8.33 16.90
N ILE A 61 -5.46 7.21 17.24
CA ILE A 61 -6.74 6.79 16.62
C ILE A 61 -7.83 7.83 16.89
N ILE A 62 -7.94 8.32 18.14
CA ILE A 62 -8.94 9.34 18.50
C ILE A 62 -8.70 10.63 17.72
N ALA A 63 -7.47 11.12 17.69
CA ALA A 63 -7.11 12.33 16.96
C ALA A 63 -7.32 12.17 15.45
N TYR A 64 -6.98 11.01 14.88
CA TYR A 64 -7.20 10.66 13.49
C TYR A 64 -8.69 10.70 13.12
N VAL A 65 -9.57 10.10 13.94
CA VAL A 65 -11.02 10.12 13.71
C VAL A 65 -11.58 11.54 13.76
N ILE A 66 -11.12 12.38 14.69
CA ILE A 66 -11.53 13.79 14.78
C ILE A 66 -11.10 14.56 13.51
N SER A 67 -9.84 14.43 13.10
CA SER A 67 -9.33 15.06 11.88
C SER A 67 -10.07 14.58 10.63
N ALA A 68 -10.36 13.27 10.56
CA ALA A 68 -11.09 12.69 9.44
C ALA A 68 -12.50 13.30 9.31
N VAL A 69 -13.21 13.51 10.41
CA VAL A 69 -14.57 14.09 10.39
C VAL A 69 -14.54 15.59 10.06
N ILE A 70 -13.57 16.34 10.58
CA ILE A 70 -13.52 17.80 10.45
C ILE A 70 -12.91 18.23 9.10
N ILE A 71 -11.93 17.48 8.60
CA ILE A 71 -11.10 17.89 7.44
C ILE A 71 -11.28 16.90 6.28
N ALA A 72 -10.92 15.63 6.47
CA ALA A 72 -10.82 14.68 5.36
C ALA A 72 -12.16 14.41 4.67
N ILE A 73 -13.22 14.11 5.45
CA ILE A 73 -14.56 13.81 4.90
C ILE A 73 -15.14 15.01 4.16
N PRO A 74 -15.14 16.25 4.70
CA PRO A 74 -15.60 17.42 3.96
C PRO A 74 -14.81 17.69 2.68
N VAL A 75 -13.47 17.60 2.72
CA VAL A 75 -12.62 17.82 1.54
C VAL A 75 -12.89 16.75 0.47
N TYR A 76 -12.97 15.47 0.87
CA TYR A 76 -13.30 14.38 -0.03
C TYR A 76 -14.68 14.55 -0.66
N TYR A 77 -15.68 14.96 0.12
CA TYR A 77 -17.02 15.25 -0.39
C TYR A 77 -17.00 16.41 -1.40
N LEU A 78 -16.28 17.49 -1.10
CA LEU A 78 -16.14 18.63 -2.01
C LEU A 78 -15.48 18.22 -3.34
N GLU A 79 -14.42 17.40 -3.28
CA GLU A 79 -13.73 16.90 -4.48
C GLU A 79 -14.65 16.06 -5.37
N VAL A 80 -15.38 15.12 -4.75
CA VAL A 80 -16.35 14.28 -5.47
C VAL A 80 -17.50 15.13 -6.03
N ALA A 81 -18.01 16.09 -5.26
CA ALA A 81 -19.10 16.97 -5.69
C ALA A 81 -18.69 17.86 -6.88
N VAL A 82 -17.50 18.47 -6.83
CA VAL A 82 -16.96 19.27 -7.95
C VAL A 82 -16.78 18.38 -9.18
N SER A 83 -16.20 17.19 -9.02
CA SER A 83 -15.97 16.25 -10.12
C SER A 83 -17.27 15.82 -10.80
N GLN A 84 -18.31 15.51 -10.01
CA GLN A 84 -19.63 15.12 -10.52
C GLN A 84 -20.38 16.29 -11.14
N PHE A 85 -20.34 17.46 -10.51
CA PHE A 85 -21.05 18.65 -11.00
C PHE A 85 -20.46 19.18 -12.30
N SER A 86 -19.13 19.24 -12.41
CA SER A 86 -18.48 19.76 -13.60
C SER A 86 -18.53 18.79 -14.77
N GLY A 87 -18.52 17.47 -14.53
CA GLY A 87 -18.51 16.46 -15.60
C GLY A 87 -17.31 16.57 -16.55
N ARG A 88 -16.24 17.25 -16.12
CA ARG A 88 -15.07 17.64 -16.90
C ARG A 88 -13.81 16.93 -16.39
N GLY A 89 -12.80 16.83 -17.26
CA GLY A 89 -11.50 16.28 -16.88
C GLY A 89 -10.72 17.21 -15.93
N MET A 90 -9.64 16.68 -15.34
CA MET A 90 -8.84 17.40 -14.33
C MET A 90 -8.25 18.74 -14.79
N PHE A 91 -8.02 18.93 -16.10
CA PHE A 91 -7.53 20.19 -16.65
C PHE A 91 -8.63 21.23 -16.82
N ASP A 92 -9.83 20.79 -17.24
CA ASP A 92 -10.94 21.68 -17.62
C ASP A 92 -11.85 22.02 -16.43
N VAL A 93 -11.77 21.27 -15.32
CA VAL A 93 -12.58 21.49 -14.10
C VAL A 93 -12.29 22.86 -13.49
N TRP A 94 -11.06 23.36 -13.63
CA TRP A 94 -10.60 24.61 -13.01
C TRP A 94 -10.89 25.86 -13.85
N ASP A 95 -11.56 25.73 -14.99
CA ASP A 95 -12.05 26.88 -15.77
C ASP A 95 -13.11 27.71 -15.04
N ILE A 96 -13.59 27.24 -13.88
CA ILE A 96 -14.45 27.99 -12.96
C ILE A 96 -13.77 29.29 -12.50
N SER A 97 -12.44 29.28 -12.32
CA SER A 97 -11.68 30.48 -11.96
C SER A 97 -10.29 30.49 -12.60
N PRO A 98 -9.92 31.56 -13.35
CA PRO A 98 -8.65 31.62 -14.06
C PRO A 98 -7.42 31.52 -13.14
N ILE A 99 -7.55 31.91 -11.87
CA ILE A 99 -6.46 31.80 -10.88
C ILE A 99 -6.16 30.34 -10.51
N MET A 100 -7.12 29.43 -10.65
CA MET A 100 -7.02 28.04 -10.22
C MET A 100 -6.57 27.09 -11.34
N LYS A 101 -6.36 27.59 -12.58
CA LYS A 101 -5.93 26.75 -13.72
C LYS A 101 -4.65 25.96 -13.48
N GLY A 102 -3.75 26.47 -12.63
CA GLY A 102 -2.52 25.78 -12.24
C GLY A 102 -2.75 24.49 -11.45
N LEU A 103 -3.92 24.32 -10.79
CA LEU A 103 -4.22 23.13 -9.99
C LEU A 103 -4.32 21.86 -10.84
N GLY A 104 -4.90 21.95 -12.05
CA GLY A 104 -4.99 20.79 -12.95
C GLY A 104 -3.61 20.30 -13.40
N ILE A 105 -2.68 21.21 -13.64
CA ILE A 105 -1.28 20.89 -13.98
C ILE A 105 -0.58 20.26 -12.76
N GLY A 106 -0.79 20.81 -11.55
CA GLY A 106 -0.25 20.24 -10.31
C GLY A 106 -0.75 18.81 -10.06
N MET A 107 -2.04 18.57 -10.23
CA MET A 107 -2.65 17.23 -10.14
C MET A 107 -2.02 16.26 -11.14
N PHE A 108 -1.76 16.69 -12.38
CA PHE A 108 -1.08 15.87 -13.37
C PHE A 108 0.35 15.51 -12.95
N ILE A 109 1.13 16.47 -12.44
CA ILE A 109 2.51 16.22 -11.98
C ILE A 109 2.52 15.20 -10.84
N ILE A 110 1.64 15.36 -9.84
CA ILE A 110 1.54 14.42 -8.71
C ILE A 110 1.15 13.02 -9.22
N ASN A 111 0.19 12.92 -10.12
CA ASN A 111 -0.20 11.63 -10.71
C ASN A 111 0.95 11.00 -11.51
N PHE A 112 1.72 11.80 -12.25
CA PHE A 112 2.87 11.33 -13.00
C PHE A 112 3.97 10.80 -12.09
N GLU A 113 4.30 11.52 -11.02
CA GLU A 113 5.26 11.06 -10.00
C GLU A 113 4.82 9.73 -9.37
N TYR A 114 3.54 9.62 -9.01
CA TYR A 114 2.97 8.38 -8.49
C TYR A 114 3.07 7.22 -9.50
N LEU A 115 2.76 7.47 -10.77
CA LEU A 115 2.87 6.47 -11.84
C LEU A 115 4.32 6.02 -12.10
N MET A 116 5.30 6.87 -11.85
CA MET A 116 6.72 6.54 -12.00
C MET A 116 7.28 5.74 -10.82
N LEU A 117 6.87 6.03 -9.59
CA LEU A 117 7.39 5.35 -8.38
C LEU A 117 6.66 4.04 -8.07
N SER A 118 5.35 3.99 -8.32
CA SER A 118 4.50 2.84 -7.96
C SER A 118 4.83 1.50 -8.65
N PRO A 119 5.40 1.41 -9.88
CA PRO A 119 5.73 0.12 -10.50
C PRO A 119 6.74 -0.70 -9.70
N THR A 120 7.69 -0.04 -9.02
CA THR A 120 8.72 -0.70 -8.19
C THR A 120 8.09 -1.55 -7.09
N PHE A 121 7.12 -0.99 -6.37
CA PHE A 121 6.41 -1.70 -5.30
C PHE A 121 5.62 -2.91 -5.83
N ARG A 122 4.95 -2.74 -6.99
CA ARG A 122 4.20 -3.81 -7.65
C ARG A 122 5.10 -4.97 -8.10
N LEU A 123 6.31 -4.66 -8.55
CA LEU A 123 7.32 -5.66 -8.91
C LEU A 123 7.80 -6.47 -7.71
N TRP A 124 7.96 -5.86 -6.54
CA TRP A 124 8.30 -6.58 -5.34
C TRP A 124 7.19 -7.56 -4.96
N ILE A 125 5.94 -7.09 -4.92
CA ILE A 125 4.78 -7.95 -4.62
C ILE A 125 4.71 -9.14 -5.58
N MET A 126 4.82 -8.90 -6.89
CA MET A 126 4.72 -9.96 -7.89
C MET A 126 5.83 -11.02 -7.74
N GLN A 127 7.05 -10.61 -7.38
CA GLN A 127 8.12 -11.54 -7.07
C GLN A 127 7.82 -12.36 -5.81
N TYR A 128 7.37 -11.73 -4.72
CA TYR A 128 6.98 -12.44 -3.50
C TYR A 128 5.87 -13.46 -3.76
N ILE A 129 4.87 -13.11 -4.58
CA ILE A 129 3.83 -14.07 -5.01
C ILE A 129 4.45 -15.23 -5.78
N GLY A 130 5.36 -14.96 -6.73
CA GLY A 130 6.05 -16.00 -7.50
C GLY A 130 6.86 -16.96 -6.61
N TYR A 131 7.61 -16.44 -5.64
CA TYR A 131 8.39 -17.25 -4.70
C TYR A 131 7.53 -17.95 -3.64
N SER A 132 6.28 -17.51 -3.41
CA SER A 132 5.36 -18.15 -2.46
C SER A 132 4.89 -19.55 -2.89
N PHE A 133 5.08 -19.91 -4.16
CA PHE A 133 4.79 -21.27 -4.66
C PHE A 133 5.91 -22.28 -4.37
N MET A 134 7.04 -21.86 -3.80
CA MET A 134 8.14 -22.74 -3.41
C MET A 134 7.95 -23.30 -2.00
N SER A 135 8.35 -24.57 -1.81
CA SER A 135 8.37 -25.24 -0.50
C SER A 135 9.74 -25.88 -0.28
N PRO A 136 10.51 -25.49 0.75
CA PRO A 136 10.23 -24.45 1.75
C PRO A 136 10.23 -23.04 1.15
N LEU A 137 9.64 -22.06 1.87
CA LEU A 137 9.64 -20.67 1.40
C LEU A 137 11.07 -20.10 1.43
N PRO A 138 11.54 -19.38 0.39
CA PRO A 138 12.95 -18.98 0.27
C PRO A 138 13.47 -18.04 1.38
N TRP A 139 12.58 -17.30 2.04
CA TRP A 139 12.91 -16.39 3.15
C TRP A 139 12.81 -17.04 4.53
N THR A 140 12.61 -18.36 4.62
CA THR A 140 12.51 -19.06 5.92
C THR A 140 13.81 -19.69 6.38
N ARG A 141 14.82 -19.76 5.50
CA ARG A 141 16.07 -20.49 5.75
C ARG A 141 17.29 -19.72 5.25
N CYS A 142 18.40 -19.95 5.94
CA CYS A 142 19.70 -19.40 5.55
C CYS A 142 20.43 -20.23 4.46
N ASP A 143 19.85 -21.31 3.94
CA ASP A 143 20.44 -22.25 2.96
C ASP A 143 20.34 -21.81 1.49
N ASN A 144 20.54 -20.52 1.21
CA ASN A 144 20.38 -19.95 -0.14
C ASN A 144 21.64 -19.24 -0.65
N PRO A 145 21.85 -19.16 -1.98
CA PRO A 145 23.08 -18.59 -2.56
C PRO A 145 23.23 -17.07 -2.38
N TRP A 146 22.19 -16.37 -1.96
CA TRP A 146 22.21 -14.92 -1.70
C TRP A 146 22.45 -14.59 -0.22
N ASN A 147 22.50 -15.59 0.66
CA ASN A 147 22.65 -15.35 2.09
C ASN A 147 24.13 -15.16 2.46
N THR A 148 24.37 -14.31 3.45
CA THR A 148 25.71 -14.08 3.99
C THR A 148 25.98 -14.96 5.21
N PRO A 149 27.24 -15.08 5.66
CA PRO A 149 27.57 -15.79 6.90
C PRO A 149 26.92 -15.19 8.15
N ALA A 150 26.35 -13.98 8.08
CA ALA A 150 25.67 -13.31 9.19
C ALA A 150 24.18 -13.68 9.31
N CYS A 151 23.63 -14.46 8.36
CA CYS A 151 22.25 -14.88 8.33
C CYS A 151 21.86 -15.74 9.53
N VAL A 152 20.70 -15.47 10.13
CA VAL A 152 20.10 -16.27 11.20
C VAL A 152 18.68 -16.69 10.82
N ASP A 153 18.37 -17.97 11.00
CA ASP A 153 17.01 -18.52 10.88
C ASP A 153 16.55 -19.18 12.19
N PHE A 154 15.24 -19.21 12.40
CA PHE A 154 14.62 -19.83 13.58
C PHE A 154 14.36 -21.34 13.40
N TYR A 155 14.71 -21.92 12.25
CA TYR A 155 14.41 -23.31 11.92
C TYR A 155 15.35 -24.30 12.62
N ASN A 156 16.60 -23.88 12.87
CA ASN A 156 17.64 -24.71 13.47
C ASN A 156 17.74 -24.61 15.01
N ILE A 157 16.77 -23.99 15.69
CA ILE A 157 16.75 -23.94 17.17
C ILE A 157 16.08 -25.22 17.71
N PRO A 158 16.82 -26.13 18.38
CA PRO A 158 16.23 -27.33 18.96
C PRO A 158 15.23 -26.97 20.06
N ALA A 159 14.05 -27.61 20.02
CA ALA A 159 12.90 -27.35 20.88
C ALA A 159 13.19 -27.48 22.40
N GLU A 160 14.25 -28.18 22.78
CA GLU A 160 14.69 -28.30 24.19
C GLU A 160 15.11 -26.97 24.82
N THR A 161 15.42 -25.94 24.02
CA THR A 161 15.87 -24.62 24.49
C THR A 161 14.73 -23.64 24.77
N MET A 162 13.47 -24.00 24.50
CA MET A 162 12.30 -23.11 24.61
C MET A 162 11.84 -22.85 26.06
N ASN A 163 12.39 -23.54 27.06
CA ASN A 163 12.09 -23.32 28.49
C ASN A 163 13.09 -22.38 29.20
N SER A 164 14.11 -21.89 28.50
CA SER A 164 15.04 -20.89 29.02
C SER A 164 14.74 -19.52 28.41
N THR A 165 14.66 -18.49 29.25
CA THR A 165 14.74 -17.09 28.85
C THR A 165 15.93 -16.92 27.90
N LEU A 166 15.64 -16.80 26.61
CA LEU A 166 16.66 -16.73 25.58
C LEU A 166 17.42 -15.41 25.74
N ASN A 167 18.61 -15.51 26.32
CA ASN A 167 19.64 -14.51 26.09
C ASN A 167 20.02 -14.64 24.62
N ILE A 168 19.61 -13.67 23.80
CA ILE A 168 19.67 -13.68 22.32
C ILE A 168 21.09 -13.90 21.78
N SER A 169 22.11 -13.82 22.63
CA SER A 169 23.50 -14.20 22.34
C SER A 169 23.74 -15.71 22.14
N ARG A 170 22.75 -16.60 22.38
CA ARG A 170 22.97 -18.05 22.38
C ARG A 170 22.03 -18.90 21.52
N ALA A 171 21.05 -18.29 20.84
CA ALA A 171 20.23 -19.02 19.88
C ALA A 171 20.98 -19.14 18.54
N GLY A 172 21.82 -20.18 18.41
CA GLY A 172 22.33 -20.63 17.11
C GLY A 172 23.84 -20.61 16.86
N ILE A 173 24.71 -20.41 17.85
CA ILE A 173 26.15 -20.67 17.70
C ILE A 173 26.48 -22.10 18.14
N SER A 174 26.14 -23.08 17.31
CA SER A 174 26.59 -24.46 17.49
C SER A 174 27.13 -24.98 16.16
N THR A 175 28.24 -24.41 15.68
CA THR A 175 29.23 -25.09 14.79
C THR A 175 30.45 -24.22 14.43
N TYR A 176 30.51 -22.94 14.77
CA TYR A 176 31.71 -22.12 14.52
C TYR A 176 32.56 -22.01 15.79
N ASN A 177 33.82 -22.47 15.70
CA ASN A 177 34.86 -22.20 16.69
C ASN A 177 34.92 -20.69 16.95
N VAL A 178 34.47 -20.28 18.13
CA VAL A 178 34.35 -18.90 18.57
C VAL A 178 35.73 -18.37 18.96
N THR A 179 36.58 -18.11 17.95
CA THR A 179 37.83 -17.36 18.13
C THR A 179 37.81 -15.98 17.48
N SER A 180 36.68 -15.55 16.92
CA SER A 180 36.50 -14.18 16.46
C SER A 180 35.02 -13.78 16.39
N VAL A 181 34.40 -13.51 17.54
CA VAL A 181 33.16 -12.71 17.58
C VAL A 181 33.58 -11.26 17.42
N ALA A 182 34.02 -10.92 16.21
CA ALA A 182 34.01 -9.54 15.76
C ALA A 182 32.56 -9.23 15.41
N GLN A 183 31.77 -8.82 16.41
CA GLN A 183 30.58 -7.96 16.31
C GLN A 183 29.93 -7.88 14.91
N THR A 184 29.46 -9.00 14.36
CA THR A 184 28.66 -9.01 13.14
C THR A 184 27.21 -8.83 13.57
N SER A 185 26.56 -7.76 13.12
CA SER A 185 25.12 -7.59 13.24
C SER A 185 24.44 -8.78 12.56
N HIS A 186 23.88 -9.69 13.35
CA HIS A 186 23.09 -10.80 12.82
C HIS A 186 21.87 -10.24 12.07
N VAL A 187 21.62 -10.76 10.87
CA VAL A 187 20.52 -10.34 10.00
C VAL A 187 19.57 -11.52 9.80
N LEU A 188 18.27 -11.25 9.78
CA LEU A 188 17.24 -12.28 9.60
C LEU A 188 17.20 -12.78 8.16
N ALA A 189 16.87 -14.07 7.96
CA ALA A 189 16.77 -14.68 6.63
C ALA A 189 15.79 -13.94 5.70
N GLU A 190 14.69 -13.41 6.23
CA GLU A 190 13.72 -12.60 5.48
C GLU A 190 14.26 -11.24 5.04
N GLU A 191 15.11 -10.62 5.85
CA GLU A 191 15.74 -9.34 5.54
C GLU A 191 16.81 -9.53 4.47
N GLU A 192 17.64 -10.57 4.57
CA GLU A 192 18.62 -10.90 3.53
C GLU A 192 17.94 -11.29 2.21
N PHE A 193 16.82 -12.01 2.26
CA PHE A 193 16.03 -12.30 1.08
C PHE A 193 15.55 -11.00 0.40
N PHE A 194 15.03 -10.04 1.16
CA PHE A 194 14.60 -8.77 0.58
C PHE A 194 15.78 -7.96 0.00
N LEU A 195 16.87 -7.81 0.77
CA LEU A 195 18.00 -6.96 0.39
C LEU A 195 18.86 -7.55 -0.73
N HIS A 196 19.23 -8.83 -0.64
CA HIS A 196 20.18 -9.45 -1.57
C HIS A 196 19.51 -10.18 -2.73
N LYS A 197 18.29 -10.73 -2.56
CA LYS A 197 17.60 -11.44 -3.63
C LYS A 197 16.59 -10.58 -4.38
N ILE A 198 15.68 -9.91 -3.68
CA ILE A 198 14.63 -9.11 -4.31
C ILE A 198 15.20 -7.78 -4.82
N LEU A 199 15.78 -6.97 -3.92
CA LEU A 199 16.34 -5.66 -4.25
C LEU A 199 17.66 -5.77 -5.02
N GLN A 200 18.56 -6.65 -4.59
CA GLN A 200 19.97 -6.63 -5.01
C GLN A 200 20.58 -5.24 -4.83
N ILE A 201 20.57 -4.78 -3.58
CA ILE A 201 21.05 -3.44 -3.23
C ILE A 201 22.50 -3.24 -3.70
N SER A 202 22.76 -2.13 -4.41
CA SER A 202 24.11 -1.74 -4.82
C SER A 202 24.86 -1.09 -3.64
N GLY A 203 26.19 -1.01 -3.75
CA GLY A 203 27.02 -0.40 -2.70
C GLY A 203 26.81 1.11 -2.54
N SER A 204 26.28 1.77 -3.58
CA SER A 204 26.04 3.22 -3.59
C SER A 204 24.88 3.61 -4.51
N VAL A 205 24.24 4.74 -4.19
CA VAL A 205 23.14 5.33 -4.98
C VAL A 205 23.61 5.73 -6.39
N TYR A 206 24.90 6.02 -6.58
CA TYR A 206 25.47 6.39 -7.88
C TYR A 206 25.76 5.19 -8.78
N GLU A 207 25.76 3.98 -8.23
CA GLU A 207 26.00 2.74 -8.98
C GLU A 207 24.66 2.14 -9.41
N LEU A 208 24.20 2.57 -10.58
CA LEU A 208 23.08 1.96 -11.27
C LEU A 208 23.57 0.60 -11.79
N GLY A 209 23.32 -0.47 -11.02
CA GLY A 209 23.73 -1.83 -11.36
C GLY A 209 23.15 -2.35 -12.68
N THR A 210 23.11 -3.67 -12.86
CA THR A 210 22.63 -4.26 -14.12
C THR A 210 21.10 -4.30 -14.22
N LEU A 211 20.57 -4.08 -15.43
CA LEU A 211 19.15 -4.25 -15.70
C LEU A 211 18.74 -5.72 -15.58
N ARG A 212 17.81 -6.01 -14.65
CA ARG A 212 17.22 -7.35 -14.49
C ARG A 212 16.07 -7.57 -15.46
N TRP A 213 16.28 -8.42 -16.46
CA TRP A 213 15.26 -8.77 -17.44
C TRP A 213 14.01 -9.42 -16.84
N ASP A 214 14.15 -10.17 -15.75
CA ASP A 214 13.01 -10.76 -15.04
C ASP A 214 12.05 -9.70 -14.50
N LEU A 215 12.59 -8.58 -13.99
CA LEU A 215 11.79 -7.44 -13.53
C LEU A 215 11.10 -6.73 -14.70
N CYS A 216 11.82 -6.54 -15.81
CA CYS A 216 11.25 -5.94 -17.02
C CYS A 216 10.08 -6.76 -17.56
N LEU A 217 10.21 -8.10 -17.58
CA LEU A 217 9.16 -8.99 -18.03
C LEU A 217 7.95 -8.95 -17.09
N CYS A 218 8.17 -9.02 -15.77
CA CYS A 218 7.10 -8.88 -14.78
C CYS A 218 6.38 -7.53 -14.91
N LEU A 219 7.13 -6.44 -15.15
CA LEU A 219 6.56 -5.11 -15.34
C LEU A 219 5.73 -5.03 -16.62
N LEU A 220 6.21 -5.63 -17.70
CA LEU A 220 5.50 -5.70 -18.98
C LEU A 220 4.17 -6.45 -18.81
N VAL A 221 4.21 -7.64 -18.19
CA VAL A 221 3.00 -8.44 -17.90
C VAL A 221 2.00 -7.64 -17.07
N PHE A 222 2.47 -7.01 -15.99
CA PHE A 222 1.60 -6.20 -15.13
C PHE A 222 1.00 -5.01 -15.88
N THR A 223 1.80 -4.30 -16.67
CA THR A 223 1.32 -3.18 -17.50
C THR A 223 0.27 -3.65 -18.51
N CYS A 224 0.50 -4.78 -19.19
CA CYS A 224 -0.48 -5.37 -20.10
C CYS A 224 -1.80 -5.72 -19.40
N LEU A 225 -1.75 -6.27 -18.18
CA LEU A 225 -2.94 -6.56 -17.37
C LEU A 225 -3.70 -5.28 -17.00
N CYS A 226 -2.99 -4.25 -16.51
CA CYS A 226 -3.60 -2.95 -16.21
C CYS A 226 -4.21 -2.30 -17.45
N SER A 227 -3.50 -2.32 -18.59
CA SER A 227 -4.05 -1.83 -19.84
C SER A 227 -5.31 -2.60 -20.23
N ALA A 228 -5.32 -3.93 -20.11
CA ALA A 228 -6.51 -4.74 -20.38
C ALA A 228 -7.72 -4.34 -19.52
N CYS A 229 -7.51 -4.04 -18.24
CA CYS A 229 -8.55 -3.53 -17.35
C CYS A 229 -9.13 -2.19 -17.81
N VAL A 230 -8.35 -1.35 -18.49
CA VAL A 230 -8.71 0.03 -18.89
C VAL A 230 -9.20 0.11 -20.36
N ILE A 231 -8.94 -0.87 -21.23
CA ILE A 231 -9.29 -0.83 -22.67
C ILE A 231 -10.76 -0.45 -22.94
N LYS A 232 -11.71 -0.94 -22.12
CA LYS A 232 -13.14 -0.58 -22.26
C LYS A 232 -13.59 0.49 -21.27
N SER A 233 -12.66 1.31 -20.78
CA SER A 233 -12.88 2.41 -19.84
C SER A 233 -13.62 1.93 -18.58
N VAL A 234 -14.56 2.73 -18.08
CA VAL A 234 -15.33 2.52 -16.84
C VAL A 234 -16.07 1.18 -16.78
N GLU A 235 -16.47 0.60 -17.91
CA GLU A 235 -17.17 -0.69 -17.91
C GLU A 235 -16.26 -1.85 -17.46
N SER A 236 -15.02 -1.88 -17.95
CA SER A 236 -14.08 -2.95 -17.60
C SER A 236 -13.49 -2.72 -16.21
N ILE A 237 -13.20 -1.45 -15.89
CA ILE A 237 -12.70 -1.05 -14.56
C ILE A 237 -13.70 -1.44 -13.48
N GLY A 238 -15.00 -1.10 -13.62
CA GLY A 238 -16.02 -1.42 -12.62
C GLY A 238 -16.12 -2.93 -12.33
N LYS A 239 -15.98 -3.77 -13.36
CA LYS A 239 -15.95 -5.23 -13.22
C LYS A 239 -14.69 -5.72 -12.50
N ALA A 240 -13.53 -5.16 -12.83
CA ALA A 240 -12.26 -5.48 -12.17
C ALA A 240 -12.27 -5.08 -10.69
N MET A 241 -12.91 -3.95 -10.35
CA MET A 241 -13.01 -3.46 -8.97
C MET A 241 -13.75 -4.39 -8.03
N TYR A 242 -14.69 -5.20 -8.50
CA TYR A 242 -15.27 -6.26 -7.66
C TYR A 242 -14.17 -7.19 -7.13
N VAL A 243 -13.28 -7.67 -8.00
CA VAL A 243 -12.21 -8.56 -7.57
C VAL A 243 -11.17 -7.79 -6.74
N LEU A 244 -10.74 -6.62 -7.22
CA LEU A 244 -9.67 -5.84 -6.59
C LEU A 244 -10.04 -5.29 -5.21
N THR A 245 -11.31 -5.03 -4.93
CA THR A 245 -11.75 -4.56 -3.61
C THR A 245 -12.13 -5.72 -2.69
N PHE A 246 -12.87 -6.73 -3.16
CA PHE A 246 -13.32 -7.82 -2.28
C PHE A 246 -12.20 -8.78 -1.91
N LEU A 247 -11.23 -9.04 -2.80
CA LEU A 247 -10.16 -10.00 -2.53
C LEU A 247 -9.24 -9.53 -1.37
N PRO A 248 -8.72 -8.29 -1.35
CA PRO A 248 -7.95 -7.81 -0.20
C PRO A 248 -8.75 -7.82 1.10
N LEU A 249 -10.03 -7.42 1.06
CA LEU A 249 -10.89 -7.46 2.25
C LEU A 249 -11.04 -8.88 2.81
N LEU A 250 -11.21 -9.87 1.93
CA LEU A 250 -11.27 -11.28 2.32
C LEU A 250 -9.94 -11.75 2.93
N LEU A 251 -8.80 -11.40 2.31
CA LEU A 251 -7.48 -11.76 2.82
C LEU A 251 -7.20 -11.12 4.19
N LEU A 252 -7.56 -9.85 4.38
CA LEU A 252 -7.46 -9.15 5.66
C LEU A 252 -8.33 -9.82 6.73
N LEU A 253 -9.54 -10.24 6.39
CA LEU A 253 -10.41 -10.96 7.31
C LEU A 253 -9.77 -12.30 7.75
N ILE A 254 -9.17 -13.05 6.82
CA ILE A 254 -8.48 -14.31 7.12
C ILE A 254 -7.27 -14.06 8.03
N ILE A 255 -6.43 -13.06 7.69
CA ILE A 255 -5.27 -12.69 8.50
C ILE A 255 -5.70 -12.23 9.89
N TRP A 256 -6.78 -11.45 10.00
CA TRP A 256 -7.31 -10.98 11.27
C TRP A 256 -7.75 -12.14 12.16
N ILE A 257 -8.56 -13.08 11.63
CA ILE A 257 -8.98 -14.28 12.37
C ILE A 257 -7.76 -15.09 12.83
N ARG A 258 -6.79 -15.31 11.95
CA ARG A 258 -5.57 -16.06 12.26
C ARG A 258 -4.70 -15.39 13.32
N THR A 259 -4.65 -14.06 13.30
CA THR A 259 -3.91 -13.22 14.26
C THR A 259 -4.58 -13.26 15.63
N LEU A 260 -5.91 -13.19 15.69
CA LEU A 260 -6.65 -13.31 16.95
C LEU A 260 -6.46 -14.69 17.60
N ALA A 261 -6.40 -15.75 16.79
CA ALA A 261 -6.14 -17.12 17.26
C ALA A 261 -4.69 -17.37 17.69
N ALA A 262 -3.75 -16.47 17.41
CA ALA A 262 -2.35 -16.64 17.79
C ALA A 262 -2.13 -16.41 19.29
N PRO A 263 -1.22 -17.17 19.95
CA PRO A 263 -0.92 -16.95 21.36
C PRO A 263 -0.30 -15.57 21.57
N GLY A 264 -0.75 -14.85 22.61
CA GLY A 264 -0.28 -13.49 22.90
C GLY A 264 -0.97 -12.37 22.12
N SER A 265 -1.97 -12.67 21.28
CA SER A 265 -2.71 -11.67 20.49
C SER A 265 -3.34 -10.55 21.35
N VAL A 266 -3.90 -10.91 22.50
CA VAL A 266 -4.52 -9.96 23.44
C VAL A 266 -3.50 -8.96 24.00
N ALA A 267 -2.26 -9.39 24.27
CA ALA A 267 -1.23 -8.49 24.79
C ALA A 267 -0.81 -7.45 23.73
N GLY A 268 -0.64 -7.88 22.47
CA GLY A 268 -0.36 -6.99 21.35
C GLY A 268 -1.48 -5.96 21.13
N MET A 269 -2.74 -6.41 21.16
CA MET A 269 -3.90 -5.53 21.02
C MET A 269 -4.01 -4.52 22.16
N LYS A 270 -3.79 -4.96 23.42
CA LYS A 270 -3.81 -4.05 24.57
C LYS A 270 -2.72 -2.99 24.44
N TYR A 271 -1.52 -3.36 24.00
CA TYR A 271 -0.45 -2.41 23.76
C TYR A 271 -0.82 -1.40 22.66
N PHE A 272 -1.38 -1.88 21.55
CA PHE A 272 -1.75 -1.05 20.40
C PHE A 272 -2.88 -0.05 20.70
N LEU A 273 -3.88 -0.44 21.50
CA LEU A 273 -5.06 0.37 21.80
C LEU A 273 -4.96 1.21 23.08
N SER A 274 -3.91 1.02 23.89
CA SER A 274 -3.75 1.78 25.14
C SER A 274 -3.49 3.26 24.79
N PRO A 275 -4.35 4.20 25.26
CA PRO A 275 -4.17 5.62 24.96
C PRO A 275 -3.14 6.24 25.90
N ASP A 276 -2.15 6.90 25.33
CA ASP A 276 -1.25 7.80 26.04
C ASP A 276 -1.61 9.25 25.72
N PHE A 277 -2.37 9.92 26.59
CA PHE A 277 -2.87 11.27 26.35
C PHE A 277 -1.78 12.34 26.43
N THR A 278 -0.58 12.01 26.93
CA THR A 278 0.54 12.97 26.97
C THR A 278 0.94 13.42 25.56
N LYS A 279 0.77 12.54 24.56
CA LYS A 279 1.11 12.81 23.16
C LYS A 279 0.01 13.49 22.35
N PHE A 280 -1.18 13.74 22.92
CA PHE A 280 -2.33 14.25 22.16
C PHE A 280 -2.09 15.67 21.60
N GLY A 281 -1.30 16.49 22.30
CA GLY A 281 -0.98 17.86 21.91
C GLY A 281 0.33 18.01 21.12
N ASP A 282 1.04 16.91 20.84
CA ASP A 282 2.32 16.97 20.13
C ASP A 282 2.08 17.32 18.66
N LEU A 283 2.77 18.36 18.18
CA LEU A 283 2.72 18.79 16.78
C LEU A 283 3.08 17.66 15.81
N GLU A 284 4.00 16.77 16.21
CA GLU A 284 4.37 15.59 15.42
C GLU A 284 3.17 14.66 15.16
N VAL A 285 2.25 14.53 16.12
CA VAL A 285 1.06 13.69 15.98
C VAL A 285 0.09 14.32 14.99
N ILE A 286 -0.14 15.63 15.10
CA ILE A 286 -1.02 16.38 14.20
C ILE A 286 -0.49 16.34 12.76
N PHE A 287 0.79 16.66 12.56
CA PHE A 287 1.39 16.57 11.23
C PHE A 287 1.36 15.15 10.66
N SER A 288 1.58 14.12 11.50
CA SER A 288 1.52 12.73 11.05
C SER A 288 0.13 12.31 10.63
N ILE A 289 -0.92 12.84 11.27
CA ILE A 289 -2.32 12.62 10.89
C ILE A 289 -2.65 13.34 9.59
N GLU A 290 -2.22 14.58 9.40
CA GLU A 290 -2.49 15.32 8.15
C GLU A 290 -1.84 14.69 6.92
N HIS A 291 -0.68 14.05 7.07
CA HIS A 291 0.02 13.36 5.99
C HIS A 291 -0.50 11.93 5.74
N GLN A 292 -1.41 11.42 6.59
CA GLN A 292 -1.93 10.06 6.55
C GLN A 292 -3.37 10.04 6.03
#